data_AF-A0A0B7HCE3-F1
#
_entry.id   AF-A0A0B7HCE3-F1
#
_cell.length_a   1.000
_cell.length_b   1.000
_cell.length_c   1.000
_cell.angle_alpha   90.00
_cell.angle_beta   90.00
_cell.angle_gamma   90.00
#
_symmetry.space_group_name_H-M   'P 1'
#
loop_
_entity.id
_entity.type
_entity.pdbx_description
1 polymer ?
#
loop_
_entity_poly.entity_id
_entity_poly.type
_entity_poly.pdbx_seq_one_letter_code
_entity_poly.pdbx_strand_id
1 'polypeptide(L)'
;MLSKQIVGNENSSISELIKQLGNADWIKSGLQYLPRKQIQENSICPFCQEKTISNELIENIKNYFDASYETDINYLNTFLEQYSNGILSIPNKATFETNPKFEEYKKDFEIKYNAFSKILEDNKKQIENKIKTPSVPIVLNSSEKALQELNAIIQKINSLIDEHNKNIEQITAVREKIRTDFWEIMRWNYDQTISSFKNDKIISKNKMDTLSSELKDITDKITFQNTIISEQQKQTVNIDEAIKNIKNGLIDLGITDFEIKKHSDNRYKIVRGENENGIFRSLSEGEKMIISFLYFLELCRGKKEATEIEKKKIIVIDDPISSLSHIYVFNIGRLIKNEFFGKKKTIKDKETGEKITQWEFKYEQIFILTHSLYFFYEITETKHDERKETQSLFRLSKNEDGSSFVTMKYEEIQNDYQAYWYIIKDESQHPALITNCMRNIIEYFFNFVEKKDLNNFFLQEPLKDNRFQAFYRYINRESHSLGQNIFDIKEFNYQDFKDAFAELFKVAGYEEHYKKMTK
;
A
#
# COMPACT_ATOMS: atom_id res chain seq x y z
N MET A 1 -58.22 -52.16 58.17
CA MET A 1 -59.38 -52.14 57.25
C MET A 1 -59.11 -52.88 55.95
N LEU A 2 -58.06 -52.59 55.19
CA LEU A 2 -57.78 -53.25 53.91
C LEU A 2 -57.43 -54.75 54.03
N SER A 3 -56.69 -55.12 55.07
CA SER A 3 -56.35 -56.51 55.44
C SER A 3 -57.44 -57.20 56.28
N LYS A 4 -58.48 -56.47 56.68
CA LYS A 4 -59.61 -57.04 57.46
C LYS A 4 -60.55 -57.76 56.49
N GLN A 5 -60.97 -58.96 56.85
CA GLN A 5 -62.08 -59.63 56.19
C GLN A 5 -63.38 -58.96 56.69
N ILE A 6 -64.10 -58.28 55.79
CA ILE A 6 -65.34 -57.59 56.17
C ILE A 6 -66.48 -58.56 55.84
N VAL A 7 -66.94 -59.26 56.88
CA VAL A 7 -68.07 -60.19 56.83
C VAL A 7 -69.17 -59.70 57.77
N GLY A 8 -70.39 -60.20 57.58
CA GLY A 8 -71.54 -59.84 58.39
C GLY A 8 -71.47 -60.37 59.83
N ASN A 9 -72.52 -60.11 60.62
CA ASN A 9 -72.70 -60.58 61.97
C ASN A 9 -72.58 -62.11 62.06
N GLU A 10 -71.48 -62.58 62.63
CA GLU A 10 -71.19 -64.02 62.78
C GLU A 10 -72.15 -64.74 63.76
N ASN A 11 -72.94 -64.00 64.54
CA ASN A 11 -73.94 -64.57 65.46
C ASN A 11 -75.35 -64.72 64.82
N SER A 12 -75.50 -64.46 63.52
CA SER A 12 -76.76 -64.65 62.79
C SER A 12 -77.05 -66.13 62.50
N SER A 13 -78.32 -66.52 62.45
CA SER A 13 -78.76 -67.90 62.16
C SER A 13 -78.28 -68.45 60.81
N ILE A 14 -77.93 -67.56 59.87
CA ILE A 14 -77.44 -67.92 58.54
C ILE A 14 -75.91 -67.85 58.41
N SER A 15 -75.19 -67.37 59.43
CA SER A 15 -73.76 -67.05 59.33
C SER A 15 -72.88 -68.28 59.08
N GLU A 16 -73.23 -69.44 59.66
CA GLU A 16 -72.45 -70.68 59.60
C GLU A 16 -72.31 -71.19 58.17
N LEU A 17 -73.43 -71.24 57.42
CA LEU A 17 -73.44 -71.67 56.03
C LEU A 17 -72.70 -70.68 55.11
N ILE A 18 -72.88 -69.38 55.36
CA ILE A 18 -72.20 -68.32 54.58
C ILE A 18 -70.69 -68.40 54.75
N LYS A 19 -70.23 -68.66 55.98
CA LYS A 19 -68.81 -68.83 56.31
C LYS A 19 -68.23 -70.09 55.68
N GLN A 20 -68.98 -71.20 55.69
CA GLN A 20 -68.55 -72.45 55.06
C GLN A 20 -68.40 -72.32 53.54
N LEU A 21 -69.32 -71.61 52.88
CA LEU A 21 -69.31 -71.42 51.43
C LEU A 21 -68.43 -70.26 50.95
N GLY A 22 -68.02 -69.37 51.86
CA GLY A 22 -67.19 -68.20 51.53
C GLY A 22 -67.87 -67.23 50.56
N ASN A 23 -69.20 -67.18 50.52
CA ASN A 23 -70.00 -66.51 49.49
C ASN A 23 -70.74 -65.26 49.99
N ALA A 24 -70.27 -64.63 51.08
CA ALA A 24 -70.90 -63.45 51.68
C ALA A 24 -71.13 -62.30 50.67
N ASP A 25 -70.13 -62.01 49.83
CA ASP A 25 -70.21 -60.95 48.81
C ASP A 25 -71.27 -61.25 47.73
N TRP A 26 -71.43 -62.54 47.37
CA TRP A 26 -72.46 -63.00 46.45
C TRP A 26 -73.86 -62.84 47.07
N ILE A 27 -74.02 -63.15 48.36
CA ILE A 27 -75.30 -63.00 49.08
C ILE A 27 -75.66 -61.52 49.22
N LYS A 28 -74.70 -60.64 49.56
CA LYS A 28 -74.92 -59.17 49.59
C LYS A 28 -75.37 -58.66 48.22
N SER A 29 -74.71 -59.10 47.16
CA SER A 29 -75.09 -58.75 45.79
C SER A 29 -76.44 -59.34 45.40
N GLY A 30 -76.82 -60.49 45.95
CA GLY A 30 -78.10 -61.15 45.75
C GLY A 30 -79.29 -60.41 46.37
N LEU A 31 -79.08 -59.69 47.49
CA LEU A 31 -80.13 -58.93 48.19
C LEU A 31 -80.86 -57.93 47.28
N GLN A 32 -80.19 -57.37 46.27
CA GLN A 32 -80.79 -56.40 45.36
C GLN A 32 -81.91 -57.00 44.49
N TYR A 33 -81.91 -58.33 44.30
CA TYR A 33 -82.89 -59.06 43.52
C TYR A 33 -84.05 -59.58 44.38
N LEU A 34 -84.02 -59.35 45.70
CA LEU A 34 -85.10 -59.73 46.61
C LEU A 34 -86.16 -58.62 46.74
N PRO A 35 -87.43 -58.98 46.99
CA PRO A 35 -88.49 -57.99 47.15
C PRO A 35 -88.23 -57.03 48.33
N ARG A 36 -88.40 -55.72 48.09
CA ARG A 36 -88.13 -54.67 49.09
C ARG A 36 -89.25 -54.47 50.12
N LYS A 37 -90.44 -55.05 49.87
CA LYS A 37 -91.63 -54.94 50.72
C LYS A 37 -91.96 -56.29 51.33
N GLN A 38 -92.63 -56.28 52.49
CA GLN A 38 -93.14 -57.51 53.11
C GLN A 38 -94.04 -58.26 52.15
N ILE A 39 -93.84 -59.56 52.06
CA ILE A 39 -94.52 -60.45 51.12
C ILE A 39 -95.56 -61.26 51.92
N GLN A 40 -96.76 -61.43 51.37
CA GLN A 40 -97.85 -62.17 52.04
C GLN A 40 -97.64 -63.71 52.00
N GLU A 41 -96.98 -64.19 50.96
CA GLU A 41 -96.60 -65.60 50.76
C GLU A 41 -95.12 -65.69 50.35
N ASN A 42 -94.50 -66.86 50.45
CA ASN A 42 -93.12 -67.04 50.02
C ASN A 42 -92.95 -66.68 48.53
N SER A 43 -91.98 -65.79 48.24
CA SER A 43 -91.66 -65.39 46.89
C SER A 43 -90.84 -66.46 46.17
N ILE A 44 -91.00 -66.51 44.85
CA ILE A 44 -90.15 -67.29 43.96
C ILE A 44 -88.71 -66.74 44.08
N CYS A 45 -87.76 -67.62 44.35
CA CYS A 45 -86.35 -67.29 44.37
C CYS A 45 -85.85 -67.07 42.93
N PRO A 46 -85.19 -65.94 42.64
CA PRO A 46 -84.67 -65.66 41.29
C PRO A 46 -83.56 -66.64 40.85
N PHE A 47 -82.99 -67.42 41.77
CA PHE A 47 -81.91 -68.36 41.50
C PHE A 47 -82.37 -69.82 41.37
N CYS A 48 -83.11 -70.34 42.36
CA CYS A 48 -83.58 -71.74 42.32
C CYS A 48 -84.99 -71.92 41.74
N GLN A 49 -85.69 -70.82 41.43
CA GLN A 49 -87.05 -70.80 40.86
C GLN A 49 -88.14 -71.42 41.74
N GLU A 50 -87.81 -71.84 42.97
CA GLU A 50 -88.74 -72.35 43.97
C GLU A 50 -89.24 -71.25 44.93
N LYS A 51 -90.41 -71.44 45.56
CA LYS A 51 -91.00 -70.50 46.54
C LYS A 51 -90.30 -70.58 47.92
N THR A 52 -89.02 -70.24 47.96
CA THR A 52 -88.16 -70.38 49.16
C THR A 52 -87.86 -69.07 49.88
N ILE A 53 -88.23 -67.91 49.30
CA ILE A 53 -87.94 -66.60 49.89
C ILE A 53 -89.04 -66.19 50.87
N SER A 54 -88.81 -66.37 52.18
CA SER A 54 -89.68 -65.90 53.26
C SER A 54 -89.25 -64.53 53.80
N ASN A 55 -90.17 -63.81 54.48
CA ASN A 55 -89.83 -62.56 55.17
C ASN A 55 -88.75 -62.77 56.26
N GLU A 56 -88.79 -63.92 56.94
CA GLU A 56 -87.80 -64.30 57.95
C GLU A 56 -86.40 -64.47 57.35
N LEU A 57 -86.28 -65.12 56.18
CA LEU A 57 -85.01 -65.25 55.46
C LEU A 57 -84.45 -63.89 55.04
N ILE A 58 -85.29 -63.00 54.52
CA ILE A 58 -84.87 -61.64 54.14
C ILE A 58 -84.33 -60.86 55.34
N GLU A 59 -85.05 -60.90 56.48
CA GLU A 59 -84.61 -60.22 57.70
C GLU A 59 -83.33 -60.86 58.28
N ASN A 60 -83.19 -62.18 58.25
CA ASN A 60 -81.95 -62.85 58.67
C ASN A 60 -80.75 -62.47 57.80
N ILE A 61 -80.92 -62.28 56.48
CA ILE A 61 -79.86 -61.79 55.58
C ILE A 61 -79.56 -60.31 55.81
N LYS A 62 -80.56 -59.47 56.07
CA LYS A 62 -80.32 -58.06 56.45
C LYS A 62 -79.59 -57.94 57.79
N ASN A 63 -79.99 -58.73 58.79
CA ASN A 63 -79.35 -58.76 60.11
C ASN A 63 -77.93 -59.31 60.06
N TYR A 64 -77.62 -60.14 59.07
CA TYR A 64 -76.24 -60.54 58.79
C TYR A 64 -75.41 -59.33 58.33
N PHE A 65 -75.91 -58.45 57.46
CA PHE A 65 -75.20 -57.20 57.09
C PHE A 65 -75.59 -56.03 57.99
N ASP A 66 -75.14 -56.09 59.25
CA ASP A 66 -75.47 -55.14 60.31
C ASP A 66 -74.81 -53.75 60.16
N ALA A 67 -75.05 -52.87 61.14
CA ALA A 67 -74.48 -51.53 61.18
C ALA A 67 -72.94 -51.53 61.21
N SER A 68 -72.29 -52.58 61.72
CA SER A 68 -70.83 -52.69 61.72
C SER A 68 -70.30 -52.92 60.30
N TYR A 69 -70.96 -53.78 59.53
CA TYR A 69 -70.61 -54.00 58.12
C TYR A 69 -70.76 -52.71 57.30
N GLU A 70 -71.89 -52.02 57.42
CA GLU A 70 -72.14 -50.76 56.69
C GLU A 70 -71.16 -49.64 57.10
N THR A 71 -70.75 -49.58 58.38
CA THR A 71 -69.72 -48.64 58.84
C THR A 71 -68.37 -48.92 58.19
N ASP A 72 -67.96 -50.18 58.10
CA ASP A 72 -66.71 -50.58 57.46
C ASP A 72 -66.70 -50.25 55.95
N ILE A 73 -67.83 -50.42 55.26
CA ILE A 73 -67.96 -50.06 53.84
C ILE A 73 -67.92 -48.54 53.62
N ASN A 74 -68.63 -47.77 54.45
CA ASN A 74 -68.59 -46.30 54.38
C ASN A 74 -67.19 -45.75 54.64
N TYR A 75 -66.44 -46.38 55.56
CA TYR A 75 -65.03 -46.07 55.76
C TYR A 75 -64.19 -46.33 54.49
N LEU A 76 -64.38 -47.47 53.82
CA LEU A 76 -63.68 -47.77 52.57
C LEU A 76 -64.02 -46.79 51.44
N ASN A 77 -65.28 -46.39 51.31
CA ASN A 77 -65.69 -45.37 50.35
C ASN A 77 -65.02 -44.01 50.62
N THR A 78 -65.01 -43.59 51.89
CA THR A 78 -64.31 -42.37 52.32
C THR A 78 -62.80 -42.47 52.04
N PHE A 79 -62.20 -43.63 52.28
CA PHE A 79 -60.80 -43.88 51.98
C PHE A 79 -60.51 -43.82 50.47
N LEU A 80 -61.37 -44.40 49.62
CA LEU A 80 -61.26 -44.32 48.16
C LEU A 80 -61.34 -42.87 47.67
N GLU A 81 -62.24 -42.07 48.23
CA GLU A 81 -62.38 -40.66 47.91
C GLU A 81 -61.11 -39.89 48.27
N GLN A 82 -60.59 -40.07 49.49
CA GLN A 82 -59.33 -39.46 49.92
C GLN A 82 -58.15 -39.88 49.04
N TYR A 83 -58.06 -41.17 48.69
CA TYR A 83 -57.01 -41.69 47.82
C TYR A 83 -57.09 -41.10 46.40
N SER A 84 -58.31 -41.01 45.85
CA SER A 84 -58.55 -40.44 44.53
C SER A 84 -58.23 -38.95 44.49
N ASN A 85 -58.60 -38.20 45.54
CA ASN A 85 -58.21 -36.79 45.68
C ASN A 85 -56.69 -36.62 45.80
N GLY A 86 -56.01 -37.56 46.46
CA GLY A 86 -54.55 -37.60 46.53
C GLY A 86 -53.89 -37.83 45.16
N ILE A 87 -54.49 -38.63 44.28
CA ILE A 87 -54.00 -38.80 42.90
C ILE A 87 -54.21 -37.52 42.09
N LEU A 88 -55.38 -36.88 42.21
CA LEU A 88 -55.71 -35.66 41.48
C LEU A 88 -54.86 -34.44 41.86
N SER A 89 -54.28 -34.42 43.06
CA SER A 89 -53.38 -33.34 43.50
C SER A 89 -51.97 -33.42 42.91
N ILE A 90 -51.61 -34.54 42.25
CA ILE A 90 -50.33 -34.71 41.60
C ILE A 90 -50.30 -33.82 40.35
N PRO A 91 -49.29 -32.93 40.19
CA PRO A 91 -49.19 -32.08 39.02
C PRO A 91 -49.13 -32.89 37.73
N ASN A 92 -49.83 -32.40 36.70
CA ASN A 92 -49.79 -33.02 35.38
C ASN A 92 -48.36 -33.01 34.82
N LYS A 93 -48.00 -34.07 34.10
CA LYS A 93 -46.73 -34.19 33.38
C LYS A 93 -46.36 -32.92 32.58
N ALA A 94 -47.34 -32.30 31.91
CA ALA A 94 -47.14 -31.10 31.10
C ALA A 94 -46.57 -29.91 31.90
N THR A 95 -46.85 -29.83 33.21
CA THR A 95 -46.31 -28.77 34.09
C THR A 95 -44.79 -28.83 34.20
N PHE A 96 -44.20 -30.01 34.07
CA PHE A 96 -42.74 -30.20 34.14
C PHE A 96 -42.06 -29.95 32.79
N GLU A 97 -42.79 -30.19 31.69
CA GLU A 97 -42.29 -30.05 30.32
C GLU A 97 -42.07 -28.60 29.88
N THR A 98 -42.62 -27.62 30.60
CA THR A 98 -42.49 -26.19 30.24
C THR A 98 -41.07 -25.64 30.38
N ASN A 99 -40.20 -26.29 31.16
CA ASN A 99 -38.84 -25.81 31.36
C ASN A 99 -37.88 -26.43 30.34
N PRO A 100 -37.08 -25.64 29.58
CA PRO A 100 -36.10 -26.18 28.63
C PRO A 100 -35.09 -27.16 29.22
N LYS A 101 -34.77 -27.05 30.51
CA LYS A 101 -33.86 -27.97 31.23
C LYS A 101 -34.46 -29.36 31.45
N PHE A 102 -35.76 -29.53 31.20
CA PHE A 102 -36.42 -30.82 31.25
C PHE A 102 -35.94 -31.78 30.14
N GLU A 103 -35.60 -31.27 28.96
CA GLU A 103 -35.36 -32.11 27.77
C GLU A 103 -34.21 -33.11 27.96
N GLU A 104 -33.18 -32.76 28.74
CA GLU A 104 -32.06 -33.63 29.09
C GLU A 104 -32.51 -34.91 29.83
N TYR A 105 -33.53 -34.80 30.68
CA TYR A 105 -34.03 -35.89 31.53
C TYR A 105 -35.42 -36.39 31.14
N LYS A 106 -35.99 -35.91 30.04
CA LYS A 106 -37.36 -36.18 29.61
C LYS A 106 -37.72 -37.67 29.59
N LYS A 107 -36.85 -38.49 28.97
CA LYS A 107 -37.05 -39.93 28.85
C LYS A 107 -37.09 -40.62 30.22
N ASP A 108 -36.15 -40.28 31.09
CA ASP A 108 -36.05 -40.88 32.43
C ASP A 108 -37.23 -40.43 33.30
N PHE A 109 -37.61 -39.15 33.22
CA PHE A 109 -38.78 -38.62 33.90
C PHE A 109 -40.07 -39.33 33.45
N GLU A 110 -40.29 -39.47 32.14
CA GLU A 110 -41.44 -40.17 31.57
C GLU A 110 -41.60 -41.58 32.11
N ILE A 111 -40.50 -42.34 32.14
CA ILE A 111 -40.49 -43.72 32.63
C ILE A 111 -40.86 -43.75 34.12
N LYS A 112 -40.25 -42.89 34.94
CA LYS A 112 -40.49 -42.87 36.39
C LYS A 112 -41.86 -42.33 36.77
N TYR A 113 -42.34 -41.30 36.07
CA TYR A 113 -43.66 -40.71 36.28
C TYR A 113 -44.78 -41.71 35.94
N ASN A 114 -44.64 -42.42 34.81
CA ASN A 114 -45.59 -43.47 34.42
C ASN A 114 -45.55 -44.66 35.38
N ALA A 115 -44.36 -45.07 35.84
CA ALA A 115 -44.23 -46.15 36.82
C ALA A 115 -44.90 -45.79 38.16
N PHE A 116 -44.70 -44.57 38.66
CA PHE A 116 -45.35 -44.06 39.86
C PHE A 116 -46.87 -43.98 39.69
N SER A 117 -47.34 -43.37 38.60
CA SER A 117 -48.77 -43.22 38.30
C SER A 117 -49.47 -44.58 38.19
N LYS A 118 -48.81 -45.56 37.57
CA LYS A 118 -49.35 -46.93 37.46
C LYS A 118 -49.55 -47.59 38.82
N ILE A 119 -48.61 -47.45 39.76
CA ILE A 119 -48.76 -48.02 41.12
C ILE A 119 -49.98 -47.41 41.81
N LEU A 120 -50.19 -46.10 41.68
CA LEU A 120 -51.33 -45.40 42.28
C LEU A 120 -52.65 -45.86 41.66
N GLU A 121 -52.74 -45.95 40.33
CA GLU A 121 -53.94 -46.42 39.64
C GLU A 121 -54.25 -47.90 39.94
N ASP A 122 -53.23 -48.75 40.04
CA ASP A 122 -53.40 -50.16 40.42
C ASP A 122 -53.89 -50.28 41.87
N ASN A 123 -53.38 -49.46 42.79
CA ASN A 123 -53.86 -49.40 44.17
C ASN A 123 -55.31 -48.88 44.25
N LYS A 124 -55.67 -47.85 43.48
CA LYS A 124 -57.04 -47.36 43.39
C LYS A 124 -58.00 -48.47 42.96
N LYS A 125 -57.65 -49.21 41.91
CA LYS A 125 -58.43 -50.38 41.44
C LYS A 125 -58.55 -51.46 42.50
N GLN A 126 -57.48 -51.71 43.28
CA GLN A 126 -57.56 -52.66 44.39
C GLN A 126 -58.56 -52.20 45.45
N ILE A 127 -58.57 -50.91 45.82
CA ILE A 127 -59.53 -50.34 46.78
C ILE A 127 -60.96 -50.45 46.23
N GLU A 128 -61.18 -50.11 44.95
CA GLU A 128 -62.49 -50.28 44.28
C GLU A 128 -62.95 -51.74 44.28
N ASN A 129 -62.04 -52.67 44.00
CA ASN A 129 -62.33 -54.10 44.06
C ASN A 129 -62.62 -54.56 45.49
N LYS A 130 -61.91 -54.06 46.50
CA LYS A 130 -62.17 -54.35 47.92
C LYS A 130 -63.56 -53.88 48.35
N ILE A 131 -64.07 -52.77 47.81
CA ILE A 131 -65.44 -52.32 48.06
C ILE A 131 -66.46 -53.26 47.40
N LYS A 132 -66.16 -53.79 46.20
CA LYS A 132 -67.03 -54.77 45.50
C LYS A 132 -67.00 -56.17 46.13
N THR A 133 -65.85 -56.58 46.68
CA THR A 133 -65.66 -57.86 47.36
C THR A 133 -65.09 -57.66 48.78
N PRO A 134 -65.89 -57.13 49.74
CA PRO A 134 -65.43 -56.82 51.10
C PRO A 134 -64.89 -58.02 51.88
N SER A 135 -65.31 -59.24 51.54
CA SER A 135 -64.82 -60.45 52.18
C SER A 135 -63.41 -60.88 51.75
N VAL A 136 -62.80 -60.24 50.74
CA VAL A 136 -61.44 -60.57 50.28
C VAL A 136 -60.44 -59.54 50.81
N PRO A 137 -59.42 -59.90 51.60
CA PRO A 137 -58.40 -58.96 52.06
C PRO A 137 -57.48 -58.54 50.90
N ILE A 138 -57.03 -57.29 50.91
CA ILE A 138 -56.10 -56.74 49.91
C ILE A 138 -54.89 -56.09 50.58
N VAL A 139 -53.77 -56.00 49.85
CA VAL A 139 -52.54 -55.33 50.27
C VAL A 139 -52.11 -54.38 49.16
N LEU A 140 -52.04 -53.09 49.47
CA LEU A 140 -51.62 -52.07 48.52
C LEU A 140 -50.11 -52.17 48.25
N ASN A 141 -49.72 -51.83 47.03
CA ASN A 141 -48.33 -51.72 46.63
C ASN A 141 -47.74 -50.40 47.13
N SER A 142 -46.55 -50.45 47.73
CA SER A 142 -45.85 -49.22 48.15
C SER A 142 -45.38 -48.42 46.93
N SER A 143 -45.72 -47.13 46.89
CA SER A 143 -45.26 -46.17 45.88
C SER A 143 -44.02 -45.39 46.32
N GLU A 144 -43.48 -45.64 47.52
CA GLU A 144 -42.40 -44.84 48.12
C GLU A 144 -41.13 -44.84 47.26
N LYS A 145 -40.68 -46.02 46.82
CA LYS A 145 -39.48 -46.14 45.98
C LYS A 145 -39.67 -45.45 44.62
N ALA A 146 -40.82 -45.63 43.98
CA ALA A 146 -41.10 -45.00 42.68
C ALA A 146 -41.17 -43.46 42.81
N LEU A 147 -41.72 -42.96 43.92
CA LEU A 147 -41.74 -41.53 44.24
C LEU A 147 -40.33 -40.98 44.50
N GLN A 148 -39.49 -41.69 45.26
CA GLN A 148 -38.10 -41.30 45.51
C GLN A 148 -37.30 -41.25 44.20
N GLU A 149 -37.47 -42.25 43.33
CA GLU A 149 -36.81 -42.27 42.02
C GLU A 149 -37.27 -41.12 41.11
N LEU A 150 -38.57 -40.80 41.10
CA LEU A 150 -39.10 -39.64 40.36
C LEU A 150 -38.55 -38.32 40.92
N ASN A 151 -38.56 -38.15 42.25
CA ASN A 151 -38.04 -36.96 42.92
C ASN A 151 -36.54 -36.77 42.67
N ALA A 152 -35.76 -37.85 42.58
CA ALA A 152 -34.35 -37.79 42.23
C ALA A 152 -34.12 -37.19 40.83
N ILE A 153 -34.97 -37.52 39.86
CA ILE A 153 -34.92 -36.90 38.52
C ILE A 153 -35.31 -35.42 38.59
N ILE A 154 -36.37 -35.09 39.32
CA ILE A 154 -36.80 -33.69 39.51
C ILE A 154 -35.67 -32.86 40.16
N GLN A 155 -34.95 -33.41 41.14
CA GLN A 155 -33.82 -32.75 41.77
C GLN A 155 -32.66 -32.47 40.79
N LYS A 156 -32.37 -33.39 39.86
CA LYS A 156 -31.37 -33.16 38.81
C LYS A 156 -31.79 -32.01 37.89
N ILE A 157 -33.05 -31.99 37.47
CA ILE A 157 -33.61 -30.91 36.65
C ILE A 157 -33.52 -29.57 37.40
N ASN A 158 -33.92 -29.54 38.67
CA ASN A 158 -33.81 -28.33 39.50
C ASN A 158 -32.36 -27.86 39.66
N SER A 159 -31.41 -28.78 39.76
CA SER A 159 -29.98 -28.42 39.82
C SER A 159 -29.51 -27.70 38.55
N LEU A 160 -29.97 -28.13 37.36
CA LEU A 160 -29.70 -27.44 36.09
C LEU A 160 -30.36 -26.05 36.01
N ILE A 161 -31.54 -25.91 36.62
CA ILE A 161 -32.26 -24.64 36.70
C ILE A 161 -31.49 -23.68 37.62
N ASP A 162 -31.06 -24.14 38.79
CA ASP A 162 -30.31 -23.36 39.75
C ASP A 162 -28.96 -22.92 39.20
N GLU A 163 -28.24 -23.81 38.50
CA GLU A 163 -27.00 -23.46 37.80
C GLU A 163 -27.24 -22.39 36.74
N HIS A 164 -28.30 -22.52 35.95
CA HIS A 164 -28.65 -21.53 34.94
C HIS A 164 -28.98 -20.18 35.57
N ASN A 165 -29.81 -20.15 36.62
CA ASN A 165 -30.18 -18.93 37.33
C ASN A 165 -28.96 -18.24 37.94
N LYS A 166 -28.05 -19.02 38.55
CA LYS A 166 -26.78 -18.50 39.07
C LYS A 166 -25.91 -17.87 37.98
N ASN A 167 -25.86 -18.50 36.80
CA ASN A 167 -25.15 -17.94 35.65
C ASN A 167 -25.79 -16.64 35.14
N ILE A 168 -27.11 -16.50 35.23
CA ILE A 168 -27.83 -15.26 34.88
C ILE A 168 -27.57 -14.15 35.90
N GLU A 169 -27.56 -14.47 37.20
CA GLU A 169 -27.20 -13.50 38.25
C GLU A 169 -25.78 -12.96 38.07
N GLN A 170 -24.87 -13.80 37.55
CA GLN A 170 -23.46 -13.47 37.31
C GLN A 170 -23.14 -13.27 35.83
N ILE A 171 -24.10 -12.79 35.03
CA ILE A 171 -24.00 -12.74 33.56
C ILE A 171 -22.74 -12.02 33.05
N THR A 172 -22.28 -10.99 33.74
CA THR A 172 -21.06 -10.24 33.39
C THR A 172 -19.82 -11.12 33.54
N ALA A 173 -19.67 -11.79 34.69
CA ALA A 173 -18.54 -12.69 34.97
C ALA A 173 -18.55 -13.92 34.03
N VAL A 174 -19.73 -14.51 33.79
CA VAL A 174 -19.88 -15.65 32.88
C VAL A 174 -19.51 -15.27 31.45
N ARG A 175 -19.92 -14.09 30.97
CA ARG A 175 -19.54 -13.60 29.63
C ARG A 175 -18.03 -13.40 29.49
N GLU A 176 -17.39 -12.79 30.49
CA GLU A 176 -15.93 -12.60 30.45
C GLU A 176 -15.17 -13.93 30.50
N LYS A 177 -15.68 -14.91 31.26
CA LYS A 177 -15.12 -16.27 31.25
C LYS A 177 -15.24 -16.91 29.86
N ILE A 178 -16.45 -16.90 29.25
CA ILE A 178 -16.66 -17.45 27.90
C ILE A 178 -15.72 -16.77 26.88
N ARG A 179 -15.56 -15.45 26.97
CA ARG A 179 -14.65 -14.70 26.12
C ARG A 179 -13.20 -15.14 26.31
N THR A 180 -12.78 -15.34 27.56
CA THR A 180 -11.43 -15.82 27.90
C THR A 180 -11.20 -17.22 27.34
N ASP A 181 -12.11 -18.16 27.64
CA ASP A 181 -12.05 -19.55 27.18
C ASP A 181 -12.00 -19.61 25.63
N PHE A 182 -12.81 -18.80 24.94
CA PHE A 182 -12.78 -18.67 23.49
C PHE A 182 -11.40 -18.26 22.96
N TRP A 183 -10.79 -17.23 23.54
CA TRP A 183 -9.47 -16.76 23.11
C TRP A 183 -8.35 -17.73 23.46
N GLU A 184 -8.45 -18.46 24.57
CA GLU A 184 -7.49 -19.52 24.92
C GLU A 184 -7.54 -20.67 23.92
N ILE A 185 -8.75 -21.12 23.56
CA ILE A 185 -8.95 -22.17 22.53
C ILE A 185 -8.43 -21.67 21.18
N MET A 186 -8.74 -20.43 20.79
CA MET A 186 -8.24 -19.86 19.54
C MET A 186 -6.70 -19.79 19.55
N ARG A 187 -6.07 -19.30 20.62
CA ARG A 187 -4.61 -19.30 20.75
C ARG A 187 -4.04 -20.70 20.59
N TRP A 188 -4.65 -21.70 21.23
CA TRP A 188 -4.20 -23.08 21.15
C TRP A 188 -4.32 -23.67 19.74
N ASN A 189 -5.45 -23.44 19.06
CA ASN A 189 -5.66 -23.88 17.68
C ASN A 189 -4.66 -23.26 16.69
N TYR A 190 -4.24 -22.01 16.93
CA TYR A 190 -3.25 -21.31 16.10
C TYR A 190 -1.83 -21.37 16.66
N ASP A 191 -1.56 -22.20 17.68
CA ASP A 191 -0.27 -22.19 18.39
C ASP A 191 0.89 -22.52 17.45
N GLN A 192 0.70 -23.47 16.53
CA GLN A 192 1.70 -23.81 15.52
C GLN A 192 2.06 -22.61 14.63
N THR A 193 1.04 -21.89 14.13
CA THR A 193 1.24 -20.70 13.28
C THR A 193 1.92 -19.57 14.06
N ILE A 194 1.47 -19.31 15.28
CA ILE A 194 2.02 -18.26 16.15
C ILE A 194 3.46 -18.58 16.53
N SER A 195 3.75 -19.83 16.87
CA SER A 195 5.09 -20.31 17.24
C SER A 195 6.05 -20.23 16.05
N SER A 196 5.60 -20.62 14.84
CA SER A 196 6.37 -20.43 13.61
C SER A 196 6.70 -18.95 13.40
N PHE A 197 5.69 -18.07 13.44
CA PHE A 197 5.90 -16.63 13.27
C PHE A 197 6.87 -16.04 14.30
N LYS A 198 6.76 -16.45 15.57
CA LYS A 198 7.69 -16.02 16.63
C LYS A 198 9.11 -16.47 16.34
N ASN A 199 9.31 -17.70 15.89
CA ASN A 199 10.62 -18.21 15.49
C ASN A 199 11.19 -17.44 14.29
N ASP A 200 10.37 -17.20 13.25
CA ASP A 200 10.78 -16.43 12.08
C ASP A 200 11.16 -14.99 12.44
N LYS A 201 10.43 -14.38 13.38
CA LYS A 201 10.73 -13.06 13.92
C LYS A 201 12.08 -13.05 14.65
N ILE A 202 12.37 -14.06 15.47
CA ILE A 202 13.66 -14.19 16.17
C ILE A 202 14.79 -14.38 15.17
N ILE A 203 14.64 -15.29 14.19
CA ILE A 203 15.64 -15.53 13.15
C ILE A 203 15.92 -14.25 12.36
N SER A 204 14.87 -13.54 11.95
CA SER A 204 15.00 -12.30 11.19
C SER A 204 15.70 -11.20 12.00
N LYS A 205 15.35 -11.06 13.29
CA LYS A 205 16.01 -10.11 14.19
C LYS A 205 17.50 -10.44 14.34
N ASN A 206 17.85 -11.71 14.59
CA ASN A 206 19.24 -12.12 14.73
C ASN A 206 20.05 -11.83 13.46
N LYS A 207 19.50 -12.12 12.26
CA LYS A 207 20.15 -11.78 10.99
C LYS A 207 20.36 -10.27 10.83
N MET A 208 19.36 -9.46 11.19
CA MET A 208 19.45 -8.01 11.12
C MET A 208 20.52 -7.46 12.09
N ASP A 209 20.59 -8.01 13.30
CA ASP A 209 21.59 -7.63 14.30
C ASP A 209 23.00 -8.02 13.83
N THR A 210 23.19 -9.20 13.23
CA THR A 210 24.46 -9.63 12.62
C THR A 210 24.89 -8.70 11.48
N LEU A 211 24.00 -8.46 10.50
CA LEU A 211 24.28 -7.58 9.37
C LEU A 211 24.59 -6.14 9.82
N SER A 212 23.92 -5.65 10.85
CA SER A 212 24.18 -4.33 11.41
C SER A 212 25.58 -4.24 12.05
N SER A 213 26.00 -5.32 12.73
CA SER A 213 27.36 -5.41 13.27
C SER A 213 28.42 -5.47 12.17
N GLU A 214 28.19 -6.24 11.10
CA GLU A 214 29.09 -6.33 9.95
C GLU A 214 29.20 -4.99 9.21
N LEU A 215 28.07 -4.31 8.99
CA LEU A 215 28.04 -2.97 8.39
C LEU A 215 28.84 -1.97 9.22
N LYS A 216 28.72 -2.02 10.54
CA LYS A 216 29.49 -1.16 11.44
C LYS A 216 30.98 -1.44 11.31
N ASP A 217 31.40 -2.71 11.36
CA ASP A 217 32.81 -3.09 11.21
C ASP A 217 33.39 -2.66 9.85
N ILE A 218 32.64 -2.83 8.77
CA ILE A 218 33.05 -2.36 7.43
C ILE A 218 33.15 -0.83 7.40
N THR A 219 32.20 -0.12 8.00
CA THR A 219 32.22 1.36 8.06
C THR A 219 33.41 1.86 8.86
N ASP A 220 33.72 1.23 10.00
CA ASP A 220 34.87 1.55 10.83
C ASP A 220 36.18 1.27 10.06
N LYS A 221 36.25 0.18 9.28
CA LYS A 221 37.38 -0.09 8.37
C LYS A 221 37.52 0.95 7.26
N ILE A 222 36.41 1.39 6.65
CA ILE A 222 36.41 2.43 5.61
C ILE A 222 36.92 3.75 6.18
N THR A 223 36.43 4.18 7.34
CA THR A 223 36.86 5.43 7.97
C THR A 223 38.33 5.39 8.35
N PHE A 224 38.81 4.25 8.87
CA PHE A 224 40.23 4.04 9.14
C PHE A 224 41.07 4.12 7.86
N GLN A 225 40.67 3.44 6.77
CA GLN A 225 41.39 3.50 5.50
C GLN A 225 41.40 4.90 4.88
N ASN A 226 40.28 5.63 4.95
CA ASN A 226 40.23 7.02 4.49
C ASN A 226 41.18 7.93 5.28
N THR A 227 41.41 7.62 6.57
CA THR A 227 42.37 8.37 7.40
C THR A 227 43.80 8.10 6.93
N ILE A 228 44.16 6.84 6.66
CA ILE A 228 45.46 6.47 6.07
C ILE A 228 45.66 7.13 4.71
N ILE A 229 44.65 7.08 3.84
CA ILE A 229 44.69 7.72 2.52
C ILE A 229 44.95 9.22 2.66
N SER A 230 44.25 9.90 3.57
CA SER A 230 44.45 11.33 3.85
C SER A 230 45.86 11.65 4.34
N GLU A 231 46.42 10.84 5.24
CA GLU A 231 47.79 11.00 5.75
C GLU A 231 48.84 10.80 4.65
N GLN A 232 48.69 9.76 3.82
CA GLN A 232 49.60 9.50 2.69
C GLN A 232 49.47 10.57 1.60
N GLN A 233 48.26 11.07 1.34
CA GLN A 233 48.03 12.13 0.37
C GLN A 233 48.70 13.45 0.78
N LYS A 234 48.70 13.81 2.07
CA LYS A 234 49.45 14.97 2.58
C LYS A 234 50.95 14.91 2.27
N GLN A 235 51.52 13.71 2.16
CA GLN A 235 52.92 13.51 1.81
C GLN A 235 53.18 13.61 0.29
N THR A 236 52.12 13.58 -0.53
CA THR A 236 52.20 13.47 -2.00
C THR A 236 51.70 14.73 -2.73
N VAL A 237 51.16 15.76 -2.05
CA VAL A 237 50.75 17.01 -2.71
C VAL A 237 51.98 17.74 -3.25
N ASN A 238 52.29 17.42 -4.50
CA ASN A 238 53.47 17.86 -5.20
C ASN A 238 53.11 19.00 -6.17
N ILE A 239 53.20 20.24 -5.68
CA ILE A 239 53.03 21.43 -6.52
C ILE A 239 54.09 21.51 -7.62
N ASP A 240 55.21 20.79 -7.48
CA ASP A 240 56.27 20.80 -8.49
C ASP A 240 55.81 20.11 -9.79
N GLU A 241 54.90 19.13 -9.73
CA GLU A 241 54.32 18.51 -10.92
C GLU A 241 53.39 19.47 -11.67
N ALA A 242 52.52 20.19 -10.96
CA ALA A 242 51.65 21.19 -11.55
C ALA A 242 52.45 22.36 -12.17
N ILE A 243 53.50 22.84 -11.48
CA ILE A 243 54.41 23.88 -12.02
C ILE A 243 55.09 23.36 -13.30
N LYS A 244 55.56 22.12 -13.30
CA LYS A 244 56.19 21.49 -14.47
C LYS A 244 55.21 21.37 -15.64
N ASN A 245 53.97 20.96 -15.39
CA ASN A 245 52.96 20.84 -16.43
C ASN A 245 52.57 22.18 -17.05
N ILE A 246 52.39 23.23 -16.23
CA ILE A 246 52.11 24.58 -16.75
C ILE A 246 53.30 25.10 -17.56
N LYS A 247 54.53 24.90 -17.07
CA LYS A 247 55.75 25.26 -17.82
C LYS A 247 55.82 24.54 -19.16
N ASN A 248 55.57 23.24 -19.21
CA ASN A 248 55.55 22.48 -20.45
C ASN A 248 54.44 22.98 -21.38
N GLY A 249 53.25 23.29 -20.85
CA GLY A 249 52.14 23.86 -21.62
C GLY A 249 52.51 25.21 -22.26
N LEU A 250 53.22 26.10 -21.56
CA LEU A 250 53.71 27.36 -22.14
C LEU A 250 54.69 27.10 -23.29
N ILE A 251 55.61 26.15 -23.12
CA ILE A 251 56.59 25.76 -24.15
C ILE A 251 55.88 25.16 -25.38
N ASP A 252 54.91 24.28 -25.18
CA ASP A 252 54.13 23.66 -26.26
C ASP A 252 53.31 24.69 -27.06
N LEU A 253 52.91 25.79 -26.40
CA LEU A 253 52.25 26.95 -27.02
C LEU A 253 53.24 27.90 -27.71
N GLY A 254 54.55 27.64 -27.66
CA GLY A 254 55.60 28.48 -28.25
C GLY A 254 55.95 29.72 -27.42
N ILE A 255 55.55 29.77 -26.15
CA ILE A 255 55.84 30.87 -25.24
C ILE A 255 57.07 30.51 -24.40
N THR A 256 58.20 31.18 -24.70
CA THR A 256 59.48 30.98 -23.99
C THR A 256 59.94 32.21 -23.23
N ASP A 257 59.28 33.35 -23.42
CA ASP A 257 59.70 34.65 -22.86
C ASP A 257 59.41 34.77 -21.36
N PHE A 258 58.60 33.88 -20.79
CA PHE A 258 58.38 33.81 -19.34
C PHE A 258 58.05 32.38 -18.92
N GLU A 259 58.26 32.09 -17.64
CA GLU A 259 57.97 30.79 -17.04
C GLU A 259 57.38 30.93 -15.63
N ILE A 260 56.78 29.86 -15.12
CA ILE A 260 56.32 29.78 -13.73
C ILE A 260 57.39 29.06 -12.90
N LYS A 261 57.78 29.68 -11.79
CA LYS A 261 58.74 29.13 -10.81
C LYS A 261 58.10 29.00 -9.44
N LYS A 262 58.53 28.00 -8.68
CA LYS A 262 58.15 27.84 -7.27
C LYS A 262 58.62 29.05 -6.45
N HIS A 263 57.76 29.51 -5.56
CA HIS A 263 58.02 30.52 -4.54
C HIS A 263 57.75 29.90 -3.15
N SER A 264 58.19 30.55 -2.07
CA SER A 264 58.04 30.02 -0.70
C SER A 264 56.60 29.59 -0.36
N ASP A 265 56.50 28.54 0.46
CA ASP A 265 55.25 27.98 1.03
C ASP A 265 54.16 27.67 0.00
N ASN A 266 54.44 26.74 -0.93
CA ASN A 266 53.44 26.21 -1.87
C ASN A 266 52.85 27.27 -2.83
N ARG A 267 53.58 28.36 -3.05
CA ARG A 267 53.21 29.41 -4.01
C ARG A 267 54.07 29.30 -5.25
N TYR A 268 53.64 29.96 -6.33
CA TYR A 268 54.42 30.10 -7.54
C TYR A 268 54.40 31.55 -7.99
N LYS A 269 55.44 31.95 -8.73
CA LYS A 269 55.59 33.28 -9.33
C LYS A 269 55.91 33.15 -10.82
N ILE A 270 55.49 34.14 -11.59
CA ILE A 270 55.86 34.27 -13.00
C ILE A 270 57.20 34.98 -13.07
N VAL A 271 58.12 34.50 -13.90
CA VAL A 271 59.49 35.02 -14.08
C VAL A 271 59.78 35.21 -15.57
N ARG A 272 60.44 36.31 -15.96
CA ARG A 272 60.85 36.64 -17.34
C ARG A 272 62.36 36.95 -17.31
N GLY A 273 63.17 36.03 -17.81
CA GLY A 273 64.64 36.11 -17.68
C GLY A 273 65.10 36.14 -16.21
N GLU A 274 65.93 37.11 -15.85
CA GLU A 274 66.40 37.34 -14.47
C GLU A 274 65.50 38.28 -13.66
N ASN A 275 64.50 38.90 -14.30
CA ASN A 275 63.63 39.86 -13.62
C ASN A 275 62.48 39.10 -12.94
N GLU A 276 62.29 39.33 -11.64
CA GLU A 276 61.31 38.62 -10.80
C GLU A 276 60.18 39.52 -10.28
N ASN A 277 60.26 40.84 -10.47
CA ASN A 277 59.34 41.82 -9.89
C ASN A 277 58.46 42.50 -10.95
N GLY A 278 57.15 42.60 -10.68
CA GLY A 278 56.22 43.41 -11.49
C GLY A 278 55.82 42.84 -12.85
N ILE A 279 56.14 41.58 -13.14
CA ILE A 279 55.99 40.95 -14.46
C ILE A 279 54.53 40.84 -14.91
N PHE A 280 53.59 40.72 -13.98
CA PHE A 280 52.16 40.67 -14.32
C PHE A 280 51.70 41.91 -15.11
N ARG A 281 52.35 43.07 -14.93
CA ARG A 281 52.05 44.30 -15.67
C ARG A 281 52.64 44.33 -17.09
N SER A 282 53.63 43.48 -17.38
CA SER A 282 54.28 43.38 -18.70
C SER A 282 53.74 42.23 -19.56
N LEU A 283 52.79 41.45 -19.04
CA LEU A 283 52.04 40.47 -19.80
C LEU A 283 50.92 41.15 -20.58
N SER A 284 50.79 40.79 -21.85
CA SER A 284 49.62 41.07 -22.67
C SER A 284 48.39 40.36 -22.10
N GLU A 285 47.20 40.86 -22.46
CA GLU A 285 45.94 40.22 -22.07
C GLU A 285 45.85 38.76 -22.57
N GLY A 286 46.37 38.49 -23.78
CA GLY A 286 46.44 37.13 -24.32
C GLY A 286 47.35 36.21 -23.49
N GLU A 287 48.53 36.67 -23.08
CA GLU A 287 49.43 35.87 -22.22
C GLU A 287 48.80 35.60 -20.84
N LYS A 288 48.13 36.59 -20.24
CA LYS A 288 47.40 36.40 -18.98
C LYS A 288 46.33 35.32 -19.13
N MET A 289 45.55 35.38 -20.21
CA MET A 289 44.50 34.40 -20.49
C MET A 289 45.10 32.99 -20.64
N ILE A 290 46.18 32.83 -21.41
CA ILE A 290 46.85 31.53 -21.60
C ILE A 290 47.32 30.94 -20.27
N ILE A 291 47.97 31.74 -19.42
CA ILE A 291 48.43 31.28 -18.10
C ILE A 291 47.24 30.87 -17.23
N SER A 292 46.17 31.67 -17.21
CA SER A 292 44.95 31.37 -16.46
C SER A 292 44.29 30.08 -16.96
N PHE A 293 44.29 29.83 -18.27
CA PHE A 293 43.74 28.62 -18.86
C PHE A 293 44.59 27.38 -18.51
N LEU A 294 45.92 27.46 -18.60
CA LEU A 294 46.81 26.37 -18.17
C LEU A 294 46.68 26.08 -16.67
N TYR A 295 46.52 27.12 -15.85
CA TYR A 295 46.23 26.94 -14.43
C TYR A 295 44.89 26.24 -14.21
N PHE A 296 43.85 26.61 -14.96
CA PHE A 296 42.55 25.95 -14.93
C PHE A 296 42.64 24.47 -15.34
N LEU A 297 43.44 24.13 -16.37
CA LEU A 297 43.69 22.74 -16.76
C LEU A 297 44.31 21.92 -15.62
N GLU A 298 45.34 22.44 -14.94
CA GLU A 298 45.94 21.75 -13.80
C GLU A 298 44.98 21.66 -12.61
N LEU A 299 44.14 22.67 -12.39
CA LEU A 299 43.09 22.61 -11.38
C LEU A 299 42.07 21.51 -11.68
N CYS A 300 41.76 21.27 -12.96
CA CYS A 300 40.88 20.19 -13.40
C CYS A 300 41.54 18.81 -13.23
N ARG A 301 42.84 18.68 -13.49
CA ARG A 301 43.62 17.45 -13.28
C ARG A 301 43.80 17.10 -11.80
N GLY A 302 44.11 18.11 -10.99
CA GLY A 302 44.46 17.96 -9.58
C GLY A 302 43.27 17.94 -8.63
N LYS A 303 43.59 17.99 -7.34
CA LYS A 303 42.65 18.16 -6.22
C LYS A 303 42.88 19.53 -5.58
N LYS A 304 41.83 20.22 -5.12
CA LYS A 304 41.99 21.54 -4.49
C LYS A 304 42.62 21.44 -3.10
N GLU A 305 42.38 20.33 -2.41
CA GLU A 305 42.94 20.05 -1.09
C GLU A 305 43.52 18.62 -1.03
N ALA A 306 44.57 18.44 -0.23
CA ALA A 306 45.21 17.14 0.02
C ALA A 306 44.22 16.09 0.54
N THR A 307 43.19 16.54 1.25
CA THR A 307 42.16 15.75 1.93
C THR A 307 40.92 15.52 1.06
N GLU A 308 40.88 16.07 -0.16
CA GLU A 308 39.69 15.96 -1.00
C GLU A 308 39.58 14.57 -1.63
N ILE A 309 38.45 13.90 -1.35
CA ILE A 309 38.08 12.64 -2.01
C ILE A 309 37.89 12.91 -3.51
N GLU A 310 38.27 11.96 -4.36
CA GLU A 310 38.07 12.09 -5.81
C GLU A 310 36.58 12.23 -6.13
N LYS A 311 36.16 13.46 -6.46
CA LYS A 311 34.78 13.80 -6.80
C LYS A 311 34.59 13.73 -8.30
N LYS A 312 33.40 13.31 -8.70
CA LYS A 312 32.84 13.55 -10.02
C LYS A 312 32.85 15.05 -10.33
N LYS A 313 33.45 15.46 -11.46
CA LYS A 313 33.64 16.88 -11.82
C LYS A 313 32.75 17.27 -13.00
N ILE A 314 32.12 18.43 -12.88
CA ILE A 314 31.44 19.14 -13.97
C ILE A 314 32.28 20.37 -14.30
N ILE A 315 32.64 20.53 -15.57
CA ILE A 315 33.55 21.58 -16.03
C ILE A 315 32.77 22.58 -16.88
N VAL A 316 32.95 23.88 -16.61
CA VAL A 316 32.36 24.97 -17.41
C VAL A 316 33.51 25.86 -17.88
N ILE A 317 33.63 26.04 -19.20
CA ILE A 317 34.62 26.87 -19.85
C ILE A 317 33.87 27.99 -20.57
N ASP A 318 34.00 29.21 -20.07
CA ASP A 318 33.36 30.39 -20.64
C ASP A 318 34.37 31.20 -21.48
N ASP A 319 34.15 31.22 -22.79
CA ASP A 319 34.92 31.90 -23.82
C ASP A 319 36.46 31.85 -23.67
N PRO A 320 37.11 30.70 -23.90
CA PRO A 320 38.52 30.49 -23.61
C PRO A 320 39.49 31.17 -24.61
N ILE A 321 39.00 32.09 -25.43
CA ILE A 321 39.76 32.68 -26.55
C ILE A 321 39.75 34.21 -26.58
N SER A 322 39.21 34.85 -25.55
CA SER A 322 39.19 36.31 -25.43
C SER A 322 40.61 36.91 -25.56
N SER A 323 40.76 37.91 -26.42
CA SER A 323 42.02 38.65 -26.67
C SER A 323 43.19 37.81 -27.21
N LEU A 324 42.93 36.65 -27.82
CA LEU A 324 43.94 35.82 -28.47
C LEU A 324 44.14 36.14 -29.95
N SER A 325 45.36 35.87 -30.45
CA SER A 325 45.60 35.76 -31.90
C SER A 325 45.18 34.38 -32.42
N HIS A 326 44.90 34.28 -33.72
CA HIS A 326 44.36 33.06 -34.36
C HIS A 326 45.19 31.79 -34.09
N ILE A 327 46.52 31.91 -33.98
CA ILE A 327 47.42 30.77 -33.71
C ILE A 327 47.14 30.17 -32.33
N TYR A 328 46.87 31.00 -31.31
CA TYR A 328 46.59 30.53 -29.96
C TYR A 328 45.18 29.95 -29.83
N VAL A 329 44.21 30.44 -30.61
CA VAL A 329 42.85 29.87 -30.65
C VAL A 329 42.87 28.39 -31.00
N PHE A 330 43.64 28.02 -32.04
CA PHE A 330 43.80 26.62 -32.44
C PHE A 330 44.44 25.78 -31.31
N ASN A 331 45.53 26.28 -30.72
CA ASN A 331 46.23 25.55 -29.68
C ASN A 331 45.37 25.33 -28.43
N ILE A 332 44.60 26.34 -28.01
CA ILE A 332 43.64 26.22 -26.90
C ILE A 332 42.55 25.20 -27.23
N GLY A 333 42.00 25.22 -28.45
CA GLY A 333 41.04 24.22 -28.91
C GLY A 333 41.59 22.80 -28.82
N ARG A 334 42.83 22.59 -29.27
CA ARG A 334 43.52 21.29 -29.18
C ARG A 334 43.76 20.84 -27.73
N LEU A 335 44.15 21.75 -26.84
CA LEU A 335 44.30 21.45 -25.42
C LEU A 335 42.97 21.02 -24.80
N ILE A 336 41.88 21.70 -25.14
CA ILE A 336 40.54 21.37 -24.63
C ILE A 336 40.13 19.98 -25.13
N LYS A 337 40.26 19.70 -26.44
CA LYS A 337 39.95 18.36 -26.99
C LYS A 337 40.76 17.26 -26.31
N ASN A 338 42.07 17.46 -26.17
CA ASN A 338 42.96 16.43 -25.63
C ASN A 338 42.69 16.11 -24.14
N GLU A 339 42.32 17.13 -23.37
CA GLU A 339 42.09 17.00 -21.93
C GLU A 339 40.67 16.56 -21.62
N PHE A 340 39.67 17.21 -22.22
CA PHE A 340 38.28 17.10 -21.79
C PHE A 340 37.46 16.12 -22.64
N PHE A 341 37.83 15.84 -23.90
CA PHE A 341 37.00 14.97 -24.75
C PHE A 341 37.27 13.49 -24.47
N GLY A 342 36.25 12.67 -24.71
CA GLY A 342 36.33 11.23 -24.57
C GLY A 342 37.35 10.62 -25.53
N LYS A 343 38.00 9.53 -25.13
CA LYS A 343 38.88 8.74 -25.99
C LYS A 343 38.30 7.35 -26.18
N LYS A 344 38.29 6.85 -27.42
CA LYS A 344 37.89 5.47 -27.69
C LYS A 344 38.93 4.51 -27.15
N LYS A 345 38.51 3.59 -26.30
CA LYS A 345 39.35 2.53 -25.73
C LYS A 345 38.75 1.18 -26.05
N THR A 346 39.58 0.29 -26.59
CA THR A 346 39.19 -1.10 -26.82
C THR A 346 39.46 -1.90 -25.56
N ILE A 347 38.39 -2.35 -24.91
CA ILE A 347 38.44 -3.26 -23.77
C ILE A 347 38.03 -4.67 -24.20
N LYS A 348 38.53 -5.68 -23.49
CA LYS A 348 38.01 -7.04 -23.64
C LYS A 348 36.86 -7.23 -22.69
N ASP A 349 35.73 -7.67 -23.21
CA ASP A 349 34.59 -8.11 -22.42
C ASP A 349 35.03 -9.25 -21.50
N LYS A 350 34.67 -9.17 -20.21
CA LYS A 350 35.08 -10.15 -19.20
C LYS A 350 34.28 -11.45 -19.27
N GLU A 351 33.10 -11.44 -19.88
CA GLU A 351 32.19 -12.58 -19.99
C GLU A 351 32.34 -13.27 -21.35
N THR A 352 32.49 -12.51 -22.43
CA THR A 352 32.55 -13.06 -23.81
C THR A 352 33.94 -13.09 -24.42
N GLY A 353 34.90 -12.33 -23.88
CA GLY A 353 36.27 -12.21 -24.41
C GLY A 353 36.38 -11.35 -25.69
N GLU A 354 35.27 -10.79 -26.17
CA GLU A 354 35.23 -9.96 -27.37
C GLU A 354 35.82 -8.56 -27.13
N LYS A 355 36.35 -7.95 -28.20
CA LYS A 355 36.89 -6.59 -28.14
C LYS A 355 35.76 -5.58 -28.34
N ILE A 356 35.40 -4.88 -27.27
CA ILE A 356 34.39 -3.80 -27.30
C ILE A 356 35.12 -2.46 -27.28
N THR A 357 34.75 -1.56 -28.19
CA THR A 357 35.25 -0.19 -28.19
C THR A 357 34.23 0.71 -27.50
N GLN A 358 34.63 1.37 -26.42
CA GLN A 358 33.78 2.30 -25.67
C GLN A 358 34.49 3.64 -25.45
N TRP A 359 33.70 4.69 -25.21
CA TRP A 359 34.23 6.00 -24.84
C TRP A 359 34.68 6.02 -23.38
N GLU A 360 35.89 6.50 -23.13
CA GLU A 360 36.43 6.77 -21.80
C GLU A 360 36.48 8.29 -21.61
N PHE A 361 35.70 8.80 -20.65
CA PHE A 361 35.65 10.21 -20.28
C PHE A 361 36.33 10.44 -18.94
N LYS A 362 37.12 11.52 -18.82
CA LYS A 362 37.76 11.92 -17.56
C LYS A 362 36.84 12.70 -16.62
N TYR A 363 35.83 13.35 -17.19
CA TYR A 363 34.92 14.26 -16.50
C TYR A 363 33.47 13.84 -16.80
N GLU A 364 32.55 14.08 -15.87
CA GLU A 364 31.15 13.66 -16.04
C GLU A 364 30.41 14.52 -17.08
N GLN A 365 30.68 15.82 -17.08
CA GLN A 365 30.03 16.76 -18.00
C GLN A 365 30.91 17.99 -18.22
N ILE A 366 30.93 18.48 -19.47
CA ILE A 366 31.68 19.66 -19.87
C ILE A 366 30.74 20.59 -20.64
N PHE A 367 30.73 21.87 -20.27
CA PHE A 367 30.07 22.95 -20.99
C PHE A 367 31.13 23.91 -21.54
N ILE A 368 31.07 24.18 -22.84
CA ILE A 368 31.96 25.13 -23.51
C ILE A 368 31.08 26.21 -24.11
N LEU A 369 31.26 27.44 -23.63
CA LEU A 369 30.54 28.60 -24.12
C LEU A 369 31.51 29.44 -24.96
N THR A 370 31.05 29.89 -26.12
CA THR A 370 31.82 30.82 -26.95
C THR A 370 30.86 31.62 -27.82
N HIS A 371 31.26 32.84 -28.13
CA HIS A 371 30.59 33.68 -29.12
C HIS A 371 31.29 33.64 -30.49
N SER A 372 32.44 32.97 -30.60
CA SER A 372 33.22 32.87 -31.83
C SER A 372 32.84 31.62 -32.63
N LEU A 373 32.27 31.84 -33.83
CA LEU A 373 31.98 30.76 -34.77
C LEU A 373 33.24 29.98 -35.15
N TYR A 374 34.37 30.67 -35.32
CA TYR A 374 35.64 30.02 -35.63
C TYR A 374 36.04 29.01 -34.55
N PHE A 375 35.96 29.41 -33.27
CA PHE A 375 36.30 28.51 -32.18
C PHE A 375 35.24 27.42 -31.94
N PHE A 376 33.97 27.73 -32.16
CA PHE A 376 32.89 26.73 -32.16
C PHE A 376 33.20 25.59 -33.14
N TYR A 377 33.62 25.93 -34.37
CA TYR A 377 34.00 24.92 -35.36
C TYR A 377 35.29 24.20 -35.02
N GLU A 378 36.27 24.90 -34.45
CA GLU A 378 37.50 24.27 -33.97
C GLU A 378 37.21 23.25 -32.87
N ILE A 379 36.29 23.52 -31.94
CA ILE A 379 36.03 22.66 -30.80
C ILE A 379 35.04 21.52 -31.09
N THR A 380 34.13 21.72 -32.03
CA THR A 380 33.10 20.72 -32.38
C THR A 380 33.71 19.52 -33.12
N GLU A 381 33.20 18.32 -32.87
CA GLU A 381 33.65 17.11 -33.57
C GLU A 381 33.13 17.10 -35.02
N THR A 382 34.05 16.90 -35.97
CA THR A 382 33.77 16.96 -37.40
C THR A 382 33.04 15.70 -37.89
N LYS A 383 33.36 14.55 -37.29
CA LYS A 383 32.71 13.27 -37.63
C LYS A 383 31.31 13.22 -37.04
N HIS A 384 30.31 13.13 -37.89
CA HIS A 384 28.90 13.14 -37.52
C HIS A 384 28.55 12.10 -36.44
N ASP A 385 29.01 10.84 -36.60
CA ASP A 385 28.67 9.77 -35.67
C ASP A 385 29.31 9.95 -34.29
N GLU A 386 30.59 10.36 -34.25
CA GLU A 386 31.29 10.65 -33.00
C GLU A 386 30.69 11.86 -32.29
N ARG A 387 30.34 12.91 -33.05
CA ARG A 387 29.64 14.09 -32.51
C ARG A 387 28.29 13.73 -31.90
N LYS A 388 27.49 12.91 -32.59
CA LYS A 388 26.16 12.51 -32.11
C LYS A 388 26.22 11.73 -30.80
N GLU A 389 27.28 10.94 -30.59
CA GLU A 389 27.49 10.17 -29.37
C GLU A 389 28.09 10.99 -28.21
N THR A 390 28.82 12.07 -28.50
CA THR A 390 29.67 12.75 -27.50
C THR A 390 29.31 14.21 -27.23
N GLN A 391 28.55 14.88 -28.11
CA GLN A 391 28.33 16.33 -28.04
C GLN A 391 26.86 16.70 -28.32
N SER A 392 26.39 17.74 -27.64
CA SER A 392 25.13 18.41 -27.91
C SER A 392 25.39 19.88 -28.17
N LEU A 393 24.87 20.42 -29.27
CA LEU A 393 25.12 21.79 -29.71
C LEU A 393 23.89 22.66 -29.44
N PHE A 394 24.11 23.82 -28.84
CA PHE A 394 23.05 24.76 -28.48
C PHE A 394 23.46 26.17 -28.89
N ARG A 395 22.48 26.96 -29.29
CA ARG A 395 22.60 28.40 -29.49
C ARG A 395 21.73 29.12 -28.46
N LEU A 396 22.32 30.13 -27.81
CA LEU A 396 21.60 31.06 -26.96
C LEU A 396 21.22 32.30 -27.78
N SER A 397 19.93 32.59 -27.88
CA SER A 397 19.39 33.78 -28.55
C SER A 397 18.63 34.65 -27.56
N LYS A 398 18.60 35.97 -27.79
CA LYS A 398 17.82 36.93 -27.01
C LYS A 398 16.99 37.81 -27.95
N ASN A 399 15.68 37.71 -27.83
CA ASN A 399 14.71 38.45 -28.63
C ASN A 399 13.85 39.34 -27.71
N GLU A 400 12.82 40.01 -28.24
CA GLU A 400 11.93 40.87 -27.43
C GLU A 400 11.24 40.11 -26.29
N ASP A 401 10.96 38.81 -26.49
CA ASP A 401 10.32 37.93 -25.51
C ASP A 401 11.28 37.36 -24.44
N GLY A 402 12.59 37.63 -24.53
CA GLY A 402 13.61 37.15 -23.59
C GLY A 402 14.68 36.22 -24.19
N SER A 403 15.42 35.53 -23.34
CA SER A 403 16.51 34.63 -23.73
C SER A 403 16.04 33.18 -23.88
N SER A 404 16.47 32.50 -24.95
CA SER A 404 16.08 31.11 -25.26
C SER A 404 17.28 30.26 -25.71
N PHE A 405 17.26 28.98 -25.36
CA PHE A 405 18.20 27.98 -25.86
C PHE A 405 17.55 27.18 -26.99
N VAL A 406 18.23 27.09 -28.13
CA VAL A 406 17.78 26.32 -29.30
C VAL A 406 18.84 25.31 -29.65
N THR A 407 18.45 24.04 -29.83
CA THR A 407 19.34 22.99 -30.33
C THR A 407 19.77 23.34 -31.75
N MET A 408 21.08 23.28 -32.03
CA MET A 408 21.65 23.66 -33.31
C MET A 408 22.25 22.44 -34.03
N LYS A 409 22.22 22.45 -35.36
CA LYS A 409 23.00 21.49 -36.17
C LYS A 409 24.38 22.06 -36.51
N TYR A 410 25.37 21.20 -36.64
CA TYR A 410 26.72 21.61 -37.03
C TYR A 410 26.74 22.36 -38.36
N GLU A 411 25.88 21.97 -39.30
CA GLU A 411 25.83 22.52 -40.65
C GLU A 411 24.97 23.81 -40.76
N GLU A 412 24.37 24.27 -39.65
CA GLU A 412 23.37 25.35 -39.64
C GLU A 412 23.96 26.75 -39.86
N ILE A 413 25.20 27.03 -39.45
CA ILE A 413 25.83 28.37 -39.55
C ILE A 413 27.21 28.29 -40.21
N GLN A 414 27.31 28.06 -41.52
CA GLN A 414 28.61 27.73 -42.13
C GLN A 414 29.59 28.92 -42.20
N ASN A 415 29.08 30.14 -42.37
CA ASN A 415 29.90 31.37 -42.45
C ASN A 415 29.08 32.62 -42.10
N ASP A 416 29.76 33.75 -41.94
CA ASP A 416 29.16 35.04 -41.59
C ASP A 416 28.04 35.45 -42.55
N TYR A 417 28.22 35.17 -43.85
CA TYR A 417 27.22 35.48 -44.87
C TYR A 417 25.91 34.71 -44.65
N GLN A 418 25.99 33.40 -44.38
CA GLN A 418 24.82 32.58 -44.05
C GLN A 418 24.20 32.95 -42.71
N ALA A 419 25.01 33.38 -41.74
CA ALA A 419 24.52 33.86 -40.44
C ALA A 419 23.60 35.09 -40.60
N TYR A 420 23.95 36.02 -41.49
CA TYR A 420 23.08 37.17 -41.78
C TYR A 420 21.74 36.76 -42.38
N TRP A 421 21.72 35.79 -43.30
CA TRP A 421 20.48 35.27 -43.87
C TRP A 421 19.62 34.58 -42.82
N TYR A 422 20.24 33.84 -41.89
CA TYR A 422 19.52 33.22 -40.79
C TYR A 422 18.81 34.25 -39.91
N ILE A 423 19.49 35.36 -39.59
CA ILE A 423 18.93 36.44 -38.76
C ILE A 423 17.74 37.11 -39.45
N ILE A 424 17.81 37.33 -40.78
CA ILE A 424 16.71 37.99 -41.52
C ILE A 424 15.45 37.12 -41.61
N LYS A 425 15.60 35.79 -41.59
CA LYS A 425 14.46 34.85 -41.60
C LYS A 425 13.64 34.91 -40.32
N ASP A 426 14.29 35.16 -39.18
CA ASP A 426 13.63 35.18 -37.89
C ASP A 426 12.97 36.53 -37.65
N GLU A 427 11.65 36.57 -37.80
CA GLU A 427 10.87 37.80 -37.66
C GLU A 427 10.81 38.32 -36.22
N SER A 428 11.19 37.51 -35.24
CA SER A 428 11.24 37.90 -33.83
C SER A 428 12.54 38.64 -33.45
N GLN A 429 13.46 38.81 -34.39
CA GLN A 429 14.70 39.56 -34.19
C GLN A 429 14.45 41.07 -34.18
N HIS A 430 15.26 41.78 -33.39
CA HIS A 430 15.13 43.23 -33.28
C HIS A 430 15.30 43.89 -34.67
N PRO A 431 14.39 44.79 -35.09
CA PRO A 431 14.39 45.31 -36.45
C PRO A 431 15.70 45.94 -36.92
N ALA A 432 16.41 46.65 -36.04
CA ALA A 432 17.73 47.21 -36.33
C ALA A 432 18.81 46.15 -36.67
N LEU A 433 18.71 44.94 -36.11
CA LEU A 433 19.63 43.85 -36.41
C LEU A 433 19.33 43.26 -37.80
N ILE A 434 18.04 43.11 -38.14
CA ILE A 434 17.58 42.66 -39.46
C ILE A 434 18.10 43.62 -40.55
N THR A 435 17.94 44.94 -40.36
CA THR A 435 18.38 45.93 -41.35
C THR A 435 19.90 45.97 -41.51
N ASN A 436 20.66 45.81 -40.42
CA ASN A 436 22.12 45.68 -40.47
C ASN A 436 22.55 44.41 -41.23
N CYS A 437 21.87 43.27 -41.00
CA CYS A 437 22.15 42.03 -41.72
C CYS A 437 21.83 42.15 -43.22
N MET A 438 20.70 42.78 -43.58
CA MET A 438 20.33 43.04 -44.98
C MET A 438 21.43 43.82 -45.70
N ARG A 439 21.95 44.86 -45.06
CA ARG A 439 23.07 45.63 -45.58
C ARG A 439 24.32 44.75 -45.78
N ASN A 440 24.76 44.02 -44.77
CA ASN A 440 25.99 43.23 -44.88
C ASN A 440 25.88 42.17 -45.98
N ILE A 441 24.69 41.60 -46.18
CA ILE A 441 24.41 40.70 -47.31
C ILE A 441 24.52 41.43 -48.63
N ILE A 442 23.95 42.63 -48.74
CA ILE A 442 23.99 43.44 -49.97
C ILE A 442 25.43 43.82 -50.30
N GLU A 443 26.17 44.33 -49.33
CA GLU A 443 27.59 44.69 -49.49
C GLU A 443 28.42 43.47 -49.90
N TYR A 444 28.27 42.35 -49.20
CA TYR A 444 29.03 41.14 -49.53
C TYR A 444 28.64 40.58 -50.90
N PHE A 445 27.35 40.40 -51.17
CA PHE A 445 26.89 39.77 -52.40
C PHE A 445 27.08 40.66 -53.63
N PHE A 446 26.61 41.91 -53.58
CA PHE A 446 26.67 42.77 -54.75
C PHE A 446 28.03 43.44 -54.94
N ASN A 447 28.73 43.87 -53.88
CA ASN A 447 30.02 44.54 -54.04
C ASN A 447 31.18 43.54 -54.13
N PHE A 448 31.19 42.48 -53.32
CA PHE A 448 32.32 41.55 -53.27
C PHE A 448 32.18 40.38 -54.26
N VAL A 449 31.01 39.72 -54.30
CA VAL A 449 30.79 38.55 -55.17
C VAL A 449 30.51 38.98 -56.62
N GLU A 450 29.49 39.81 -56.84
CA GLU A 450 29.04 40.20 -58.18
C GLU A 450 29.75 41.45 -58.73
N LYS A 451 30.41 42.24 -57.88
CA LYS A 451 31.11 43.49 -58.21
C LYS A 451 30.25 44.49 -59.02
N LYS A 452 28.99 44.63 -58.64
CA LYS A 452 28.01 45.53 -59.27
C LYS A 452 27.81 46.79 -58.44
N ASP A 453 27.68 47.93 -59.11
CA ASP A 453 27.27 49.18 -58.46
C ASP A 453 25.78 49.15 -58.13
N LEU A 454 25.49 49.10 -56.83
CA LEU A 454 24.14 49.03 -56.28
C LEU A 454 23.26 50.23 -56.66
N ASN A 455 23.86 51.41 -56.85
CA ASN A 455 23.12 52.63 -57.16
C ASN A 455 22.29 52.52 -58.43
N ASN A 456 22.72 51.68 -59.39
CA ASN A 456 22.02 51.49 -60.66
C ASN A 456 20.71 50.69 -60.53
N PHE A 457 20.54 49.90 -59.47
CA PHE A 457 19.33 49.09 -59.26
C PHE A 457 18.24 49.87 -58.53
N PHE A 458 18.60 50.70 -57.55
CA PHE A 458 17.64 51.53 -56.81
C PHE A 458 16.99 52.64 -57.64
N LEU A 459 17.51 52.90 -58.85
CA LEU A 459 16.92 53.83 -59.82
C LEU A 459 15.88 53.18 -60.76
N GLN A 460 15.70 51.85 -60.68
CA GLN A 460 14.78 51.10 -61.54
C GLN A 460 13.42 50.90 -60.87
N GLU A 461 12.35 50.79 -61.67
CA GLU A 461 11.03 50.41 -61.15
C GLU A 461 11.04 48.93 -60.76
N PRO A 462 10.48 48.53 -59.60
CA PRO A 462 9.67 49.33 -58.67
C PRO A 462 10.45 49.92 -57.47
N LEU A 463 11.78 49.77 -57.43
CA LEU A 463 12.64 50.28 -56.34
C LEU A 463 12.71 51.81 -56.26
N LYS A 464 12.35 52.51 -57.34
CA LYS A 464 12.26 53.97 -57.41
C LYS A 464 11.10 54.55 -56.59
N ASP A 465 10.10 53.76 -56.22
CA ASP A 465 8.96 54.20 -55.40
C ASP A 465 9.42 54.86 -54.08
N ASN A 466 8.76 55.94 -53.68
CA ASN A 466 9.02 56.68 -52.45
C ASN A 466 9.04 55.77 -51.21
N ARG A 467 8.25 54.68 -51.20
CA ARG A 467 8.22 53.72 -50.08
C ARG A 467 9.58 53.03 -49.84
N PHE A 468 10.40 52.84 -50.88
CA PHE A 468 11.69 52.14 -50.78
C PHE A 468 12.89 53.08 -50.63
N GLN A 469 12.69 54.39 -50.76
CA GLN A 469 13.76 55.39 -50.65
C GLN A 469 14.39 55.44 -49.25
N ALA A 470 13.62 55.10 -48.19
CA ALA A 470 14.14 54.99 -46.83
C ALA A 470 15.17 53.85 -46.70
N PHE A 471 14.89 52.69 -47.30
CA PHE A 471 15.81 51.55 -47.31
C PHE A 471 17.09 51.86 -48.10
N TYR A 472 16.97 52.50 -49.27
CA TYR A 472 18.11 52.96 -50.07
C TYR A 472 19.03 53.91 -49.29
N ARG A 473 18.45 54.91 -48.61
CA ARG A 473 19.21 55.84 -47.76
C ARG A 473 19.89 55.15 -46.60
N TYR A 474 19.20 54.20 -45.96
CA TYR A 474 19.76 53.44 -44.85
C TYR A 474 21.00 52.65 -45.28
N ILE A 475 20.92 51.92 -46.41
CA ILE A 475 22.05 51.15 -46.94
C ILE A 475 23.22 52.06 -47.31
N ASN A 476 22.97 53.14 -48.05
CA ASN A 476 24.04 53.96 -48.63
C ASN A 476 24.65 55.02 -47.71
N ARG A 477 23.92 55.51 -46.68
CA ARG A 477 24.32 56.71 -45.92
C ARG A 477 24.43 56.49 -44.42
N GLU A 478 23.47 55.77 -43.84
CA GLU A 478 23.28 55.78 -42.38
C GLU A 478 23.92 54.58 -41.67
N SER A 479 24.48 53.67 -42.45
CA SER A 479 25.05 52.41 -41.98
C SER A 479 26.58 52.45 -41.83
N HIS A 480 27.25 53.35 -42.55
CA HIS A 480 28.65 53.68 -42.33
C HIS A 480 28.76 54.73 -41.22
N SER A 481 29.65 54.50 -40.26
CA SER A 481 29.96 55.43 -39.16
C SER A 481 30.70 56.67 -39.68
N LEU A 482 30.00 57.52 -40.42
CA LEU A 482 30.44 58.88 -40.71
C LEU A 482 30.12 59.73 -39.49
N GLY A 483 31.05 60.60 -39.08
CA GLY A 483 30.99 61.39 -37.84
C GLY A 483 29.82 62.39 -37.70
N GLN A 484 28.81 62.30 -38.57
CA GLN A 484 27.61 63.15 -38.61
C GLN A 484 26.31 62.34 -38.58
N ASN A 485 26.33 61.05 -38.20
CA ASN A 485 25.11 60.26 -38.05
C ASN A 485 24.45 60.53 -36.69
N ILE A 486 23.32 61.25 -36.71
CA ILE A 486 22.47 61.47 -35.55
C ILE A 486 21.56 60.24 -35.36
N PHE A 487 21.71 59.54 -34.23
CA PHE A 487 20.97 58.32 -33.86
C PHE A 487 19.63 58.63 -33.16
N ASP A 488 18.92 59.68 -33.56
CA ASP A 488 17.66 60.06 -32.92
C ASP A 488 16.49 59.45 -33.68
N ILE A 489 15.84 58.47 -33.04
CA ILE A 489 14.49 57.92 -33.28
C ILE A 489 14.14 57.67 -34.76
N LYS A 490 14.29 56.42 -35.20
CA LYS A 490 13.88 55.96 -36.54
C LYS A 490 12.76 54.95 -36.44
N GLU A 491 11.52 55.42 -36.47
CA GLU A 491 10.35 54.59 -36.78
C GLU A 491 10.33 54.34 -38.29
N PHE A 492 11.03 53.30 -38.75
CA PHE A 492 10.89 52.84 -40.13
C PHE A 492 9.82 51.77 -40.23
N ASN A 493 9.12 51.73 -41.37
CA ASN A 493 8.32 50.57 -41.71
C ASN A 493 9.25 49.44 -42.17
N TYR A 494 9.55 48.52 -41.26
CA TYR A 494 10.47 47.40 -41.51
C TYR A 494 9.94 46.40 -42.54
N GLN A 495 8.62 46.37 -42.78
CA GLN A 495 8.05 45.58 -43.87
C GLN A 495 8.47 46.14 -45.23
N ASP A 496 8.48 47.47 -45.38
CA ASP A 496 8.93 48.11 -46.62
C ASP A 496 10.43 47.81 -46.89
N PHE A 497 11.24 47.62 -45.84
CA PHE A 497 12.65 47.24 -45.97
C PHE A 497 12.81 45.78 -46.42
N LYS A 498 12.01 44.86 -45.89
CA LYS A 498 11.97 43.45 -46.34
C LYS A 498 11.53 43.37 -47.80
N ASP A 499 10.49 44.10 -48.17
CA ASP A 499 9.96 44.14 -49.54
C ASP A 499 10.98 44.74 -50.51
N ALA A 500 11.64 45.85 -50.12
CA ALA A 500 12.71 46.46 -50.90
C ALA A 500 13.91 45.51 -51.08
N PHE A 501 14.28 44.78 -50.02
CA PHE A 501 15.35 43.81 -50.06
C PHE A 501 15.04 42.66 -51.03
N ALA A 502 13.83 42.09 -50.99
CA ALA A 502 13.39 41.06 -51.92
C ALA A 502 13.39 41.57 -53.37
N GLU A 503 12.83 42.77 -53.58
CA GLU A 503 12.72 43.38 -54.90
C GLU A 503 14.09 43.75 -55.48
N LEU A 504 15.06 44.14 -54.65
CA LEU A 504 16.45 44.36 -55.07
C LEU A 504 17.07 43.11 -55.69
N PHE A 505 16.95 41.95 -55.03
CA PHE A 505 17.44 40.71 -55.59
C PHE A 505 16.74 40.34 -56.89
N LYS A 506 15.43 40.61 -57.00
CA LYS A 506 14.64 40.36 -58.21
C LYS A 506 15.06 41.24 -59.39
N VAL A 507 15.09 42.55 -59.20
CA VAL A 507 15.48 43.54 -60.23
C VAL A 507 16.93 43.32 -60.67
N ALA A 508 17.81 42.91 -59.76
CA ALA A 508 19.20 42.59 -60.09
C ALA A 508 19.42 41.22 -60.77
N GLY A 509 18.36 40.41 -60.92
CA GLY A 509 18.40 39.11 -61.60
C GLY A 509 18.79 37.91 -60.72
N TYR A 510 18.74 38.05 -59.40
CA TYR A 510 19.13 37.03 -58.40
C TYR A 510 17.97 36.56 -57.52
N GLU A 511 16.75 36.57 -58.05
CA GLU A 511 15.55 36.12 -57.33
C GLU A 511 15.68 34.68 -56.81
N GLU A 512 16.28 33.79 -57.61
CA GLU A 512 16.54 32.39 -57.22
C GLU A 512 17.49 32.28 -56.02
N HIS A 513 18.49 33.17 -55.93
CA HIS A 513 19.41 33.21 -54.79
C HIS A 513 18.69 33.68 -53.53
N TYR A 514 17.89 34.74 -53.63
CA TYR A 514 17.04 35.20 -52.53
C TYR A 514 16.13 34.07 -52.04
N LYS A 515 15.37 33.43 -52.93
CA LYS A 515 14.48 32.30 -52.59
C LYS A 515 15.22 31.14 -51.94
N LYS A 516 16.40 30.77 -52.45
CA LYS A 516 17.23 29.71 -51.88
C LYS A 516 17.70 30.06 -50.47
N MET A 517 18.07 31.32 -50.26
CA MET A 517 18.58 31.78 -48.97
C MET A 517 17.48 32.07 -47.96
N THR A 518 16.23 32.35 -48.37
CA THR A 518 15.08 32.58 -47.48
C THR A 518 14.25 31.34 -47.17
N LYS A 519 14.46 30.24 -47.90
CA LYS A 519 13.86 28.92 -47.62
C LYS A 519 14.44 28.30 -46.35
#